data_AF-A0A9P3K1D7-F1
#
_entry.id   AF-A0A9P3K1D7-F1
#
_cell.length_a   1.000
_cell.length_b   1.000
_cell.length_c   1.000
_cell.angle_alpha   90.00
_cell.angle_beta   90.00
_cell.angle_gamma   90.00
#
_symmetry.space_group_name_H-M   'P 1'
#
loop_
_entity.id
_entity.type
_entity.pdbx_description
1 polymer ?
#
loop_
_entity_poly.entity_id
_entity_poly.type
_entity_poly.pdbx_seq_one_letter_code
_entity_poly.pdbx_strand_id
1 'polypeptide(L)'
;MALNSQASQQLMSSGRLPAVLSALLPRIVSRSLASLEQNRHSSLQPNLHSSLQQSPPSTSGSPPPISPSFISPPTLATSPSPTPRFSPDSSTSPSRPSSPSYPAPAFLPHGSFSRLSLSSLHQSLSKLQDSLVSGSTLHQFSCHHRSFSNLPDSTVYGGPKPESQRQRVTLQQVGSKYRRGEPIVMVTAYDYPSAVHVDMADIDICLVGDSAAMVVHGYDTTLPITLEDMLLHCRAVARGASRPLLVGDLPFGTYEQSPQQAVESAVRLLKEGNMDAVKIEGGIPARVAAARAVSEAGIAVMGHVGLTPQAISSLGGFRPQGRSAASALKVVQHAQALQEAGCFAVVLECMPAVVAAAVTAAVDIPTIGIGAGPLCSGQVLVYHDLLGMIQHPHHAKVTPKFCKAFGQVGEAIQQALNAFREDVTTRAFPSALYSPYKIDDAQIESFAKLLKSHGLTSSAEAAEAAAETAAADADRLSKIV
;
A
#
# COMPACT_ATOMS: atom_id res chain seq x y z
N MET A 1 -29.41 -11.86 -12.70
CA MET A 1 -30.29 -13.02 -12.50
C MET A 1 -29.55 -14.01 -11.62
N ALA A 2 -29.89 -14.05 -10.34
CA ALA A 2 -29.35 -15.05 -9.41
C ALA A 2 -30.06 -16.38 -9.69
N LEU A 3 -29.36 -17.34 -10.30
CA LEU A 3 -29.80 -18.72 -10.29
C LEU A 3 -29.32 -19.33 -8.97
N ASN A 4 -30.29 -19.81 -8.19
CA ASN A 4 -30.05 -20.49 -6.93
C ASN A 4 -29.16 -21.72 -7.17
N SER A 5 -28.20 -22.00 -6.27
CA SER A 5 -27.09 -22.95 -6.51
C SER A 5 -27.54 -24.37 -6.87
N GLN A 6 -28.74 -24.78 -6.46
CA GLN A 6 -29.34 -26.07 -6.81
C GLN A 6 -29.81 -26.17 -8.28
N ALA A 7 -30.28 -25.08 -8.89
CA ALA A 7 -30.74 -25.09 -10.28
C ALA A 7 -29.57 -25.20 -11.27
N SER A 8 -28.43 -24.58 -10.94
CA SER A 8 -27.20 -24.69 -11.73
C SER A 8 -26.62 -26.11 -11.71
N GLN A 9 -26.72 -26.82 -10.58
CA GLN A 9 -26.25 -28.21 -10.47
C GLN A 9 -27.13 -29.20 -11.27
N GLN A 10 -28.46 -29.02 -11.27
CA GLN A 10 -29.38 -29.84 -12.09
C GLN A 10 -29.22 -29.59 -13.62
N LEU A 11 -28.88 -28.37 -14.02
CA LEU A 11 -28.63 -28.04 -15.43
C LEU A 11 -27.31 -28.60 -15.95
N MET A 12 -26.30 -28.72 -15.08
CA MET A 12 -25.02 -29.33 -15.42
C MET A 12 -25.07 -30.86 -15.46
N SER A 13 -25.87 -31.50 -14.60
CA SER A 13 -26.00 -32.96 -14.60
C SER A 13 -26.89 -33.51 -15.73
N SER A 14 -27.75 -32.67 -16.33
CA SER A 14 -28.71 -33.09 -17.37
C SER A 14 -28.22 -32.91 -18.82
N GLY A 15 -27.00 -32.40 -19.03
CA GLY A 15 -26.44 -32.16 -20.38
C GLY A 15 -27.17 -31.09 -21.19
N ARG A 16 -28.12 -30.36 -20.60
CA ARG A 16 -28.97 -29.34 -21.28
C ARG A 16 -28.38 -27.94 -21.28
N LEU A 17 -27.24 -27.74 -20.62
CA LEU A 17 -26.55 -26.45 -20.51
C LEU A 17 -26.24 -25.80 -21.88
N PRO A 18 -25.78 -26.53 -22.92
CA PRO A 18 -25.47 -25.94 -24.22
C PRO A 18 -26.72 -25.35 -24.91
N ALA A 19 -27.87 -26.01 -24.78
CA ALA A 19 -29.13 -25.56 -25.39
C ALA A 19 -29.69 -24.31 -24.68
N VAL A 20 -29.55 -24.23 -23.35
CA VAL A 20 -29.98 -23.08 -22.56
C VAL A 20 -29.10 -21.85 -22.83
N LEU A 21 -27.78 -22.05 -22.94
CA LEU A 21 -26.85 -20.99 -23.32
C LEU A 21 -27.11 -20.49 -24.75
N SER A 22 -27.33 -21.39 -25.72
CA SER A 22 -27.66 -21.03 -27.10
C SER A 22 -28.95 -20.20 -27.23
N ALA A 23 -29.93 -20.42 -26.35
CA ALA A 23 -31.19 -19.67 -26.36
C ALA A 23 -31.10 -18.30 -25.65
N LEU A 24 -30.20 -18.15 -24.66
CA LEU A 24 -30.08 -16.94 -23.84
C LEU A 24 -29.04 -15.95 -24.35
N LEU A 25 -27.96 -16.43 -24.97
CA LEU A 25 -26.87 -15.61 -25.51
C LEU A 25 -27.35 -14.49 -26.44
N PRO A 26 -28.25 -14.74 -27.43
CA PRO A 26 -28.74 -13.67 -28.31
C PRO A 26 -29.47 -12.56 -27.54
N ARG A 27 -30.23 -12.90 -26.49
CA ARG A 27 -30.99 -11.93 -25.68
C ARG A 27 -30.11 -11.08 -24.77
N ILE A 28 -29.01 -11.65 -24.27
CA ILE A 28 -28.03 -10.95 -23.43
C ILE A 28 -27.20 -9.98 -24.28
N VAL A 29 -26.80 -10.41 -25.49
CA VAL A 29 -26.07 -9.58 -26.44
C VAL A 29 -26.94 -8.41 -26.94
N SER A 30 -28.21 -8.65 -27.30
CA SER A 30 -29.13 -7.57 -27.72
C SER A 30 -29.40 -6.54 -26.61
N ARG A 31 -29.49 -6.95 -25.34
CA ARG A 31 -29.65 -6.00 -24.22
C ARG A 31 -28.39 -5.17 -23.96
N SER A 32 -27.21 -5.75 -24.15
CA SER A 32 -25.94 -5.01 -24.00
C SER A 32 -25.71 -4.02 -25.15
N LEU A 33 -26.08 -4.38 -26.38
CA LEU A 33 -25.99 -3.49 -27.54
C LEU A 33 -26.98 -2.32 -27.44
N ALA A 34 -28.21 -2.55 -26.99
CA ALA A 34 -29.18 -1.48 -26.74
C ALA A 34 -28.70 -0.50 -25.66
N SER A 35 -28.04 -0.99 -24.61
CA SER A 35 -27.45 -0.14 -23.56
C SER A 35 -26.24 0.66 -24.05
N LEU A 36 -25.50 0.16 -25.03
CA LEU A 36 -24.36 0.86 -25.64
C LEU A 36 -24.81 1.95 -26.63
N GLU A 37 -25.88 1.72 -27.39
CA GLU A 37 -26.46 2.73 -28.28
C GLU A 37 -27.09 3.91 -27.52
N GLN A 38 -27.72 3.62 -26.36
CA GLN A 38 -28.31 4.65 -25.51
C GLN A 38 -27.27 5.56 -24.83
N ASN A 39 -26.07 5.04 -24.57
CA ASN A 39 -24.91 5.81 -24.09
C ASN A 39 -24.20 6.61 -25.20
N ARG A 40 -24.36 6.19 -26.47
CA ARG A 40 -23.77 6.88 -27.62
C ARG A 40 -24.55 8.15 -28.00
N HIS A 41 -25.87 8.14 -27.83
CA HIS A 41 -26.72 9.30 -28.15
C HIS A 41 -26.75 10.39 -27.08
N SER A 42 -26.30 10.12 -25.85
CA SER A 42 -26.20 11.11 -24.77
C SER A 42 -24.91 11.95 -24.82
N SER A 43 -23.96 11.60 -25.69
CA SER A 43 -22.60 12.20 -25.73
C SER A 43 -22.34 13.12 -26.93
N LEU A 44 -23.35 13.46 -27.74
CA LEU A 44 -23.21 14.31 -28.93
C LEU A 44 -24.29 15.40 -28.97
N GLN A 45 -24.06 16.50 -28.25
CA GLN A 45 -24.60 17.82 -28.61
C GLN A 45 -23.51 18.88 -28.38
N PRO A 46 -23.08 19.64 -29.41
CA PRO A 46 -22.24 20.81 -29.23
C PRO A 46 -23.11 22.07 -29.05
N ASN A 47 -22.95 22.75 -27.91
CA ASN A 47 -23.48 24.10 -27.71
C ASN A 47 -22.62 25.12 -28.46
N LEU A 48 -23.22 25.80 -29.43
CA LEU A 48 -22.72 26.98 -30.13
C LEU A 48 -23.56 28.21 -29.73
N HIS A 49 -22.89 29.37 -29.67
CA HIS A 49 -23.32 30.72 -29.23
C HIS A 49 -23.13 31.01 -27.72
N SER A 50 -22.50 32.10 -27.27
CA SER A 50 -22.14 33.39 -27.90
C SER A 50 -21.02 34.10 -27.13
N SER A 51 -20.19 34.88 -27.82
CA SER A 51 -19.25 35.86 -27.24
C SER A 51 -19.18 37.05 -28.17
N LEU A 52 -19.66 38.21 -27.71
CA LEU A 52 -19.55 39.60 -28.20
C LEU A 52 -20.53 40.40 -27.29
N GLN A 53 -20.36 41.61 -26.77
CA GLN A 53 -19.26 42.56 -26.56
C GLN A 53 -19.87 43.68 -25.65
N GLN A 54 -19.06 44.32 -24.80
CA GLN A 54 -19.18 45.71 -24.27
C GLN A 54 -20.18 46.10 -23.15
N SER A 55 -19.71 47.05 -22.32
CA SER A 55 -20.26 47.62 -21.07
C SER A 55 -20.70 49.11 -21.26
N PRO A 56 -21.06 49.89 -20.21
CA PRO A 56 -22.39 50.19 -19.62
C PRO A 56 -22.79 51.70 -19.87
N PRO A 57 -23.74 52.44 -19.19
CA PRO A 57 -23.98 52.56 -17.73
C PRO A 57 -25.44 52.81 -17.20
N SER A 58 -25.54 52.83 -15.86
CA SER A 58 -26.33 53.70 -14.95
C SER A 58 -27.80 53.43 -14.54
N THR A 59 -27.94 53.38 -13.20
CA THR A 59 -28.90 54.04 -12.27
C THR A 59 -30.20 53.40 -11.78
N SER A 60 -30.23 53.29 -10.43
CA SER A 60 -31.28 53.61 -9.45
C SER A 60 -32.54 52.74 -9.30
N GLY A 61 -32.78 52.28 -8.05
CA GLY A 61 -34.12 52.03 -7.53
C GLY A 61 -34.23 50.86 -6.54
N SER A 62 -34.50 51.17 -5.27
CA SER A 62 -35.04 50.29 -4.21
C SER A 62 -35.97 51.16 -3.34
N PRO A 63 -36.85 50.64 -2.46
CA PRO A 63 -37.56 49.35 -2.32
C PRO A 63 -39.11 49.62 -2.25
N PRO A 64 -40.07 48.87 -1.60
CA PRO A 64 -40.11 48.33 -0.23
C PRO A 64 -40.78 46.90 -0.08
N PRO A 65 -41.03 46.37 1.15
CA PRO A 65 -41.14 44.94 1.44
C PRO A 65 -42.57 44.42 1.69
N ILE A 66 -42.75 43.10 1.71
CA ILE A 66 -43.94 42.43 2.30
C ILE A 66 -43.52 41.18 3.08
N SER A 67 -44.06 41.05 4.29
CA SER A 67 -44.03 39.91 5.21
C SER A 67 -45.49 39.60 5.64
N PRO A 68 -45.76 38.62 6.52
CA PRO A 68 -45.77 37.16 6.34
C PRO A 68 -47.20 36.59 6.48
N SER A 69 -47.44 35.30 6.18
CA SER A 69 -48.70 34.63 6.58
C SER A 69 -48.51 33.14 6.86
N PHE A 70 -49.01 32.76 8.03
CA PHE A 70 -49.22 31.41 8.58
C PHE A 70 -50.09 30.52 7.66
N ILE A 71 -49.93 29.19 7.80
CA ILE A 71 -51.00 28.19 8.10
C ILE A 71 -50.40 26.76 8.05
N SER A 72 -50.69 25.97 9.08
CA SER A 72 -50.72 24.48 9.12
C SER A 72 -52.14 24.07 9.55
N PRO A 73 -52.57 22.79 9.66
CA PRO A 73 -52.05 21.48 9.21
C PRO A 73 -53.16 20.67 8.44
N PRO A 74 -53.15 19.31 8.32
CA PRO A 74 -53.63 18.47 9.43
C PRO A 74 -52.93 17.10 9.65
N THR A 75 -53.29 16.55 10.80
CA THR A 75 -52.92 15.32 11.53
C THR A 75 -53.57 14.04 10.99
N LEU A 76 -52.95 12.88 11.23
CA LEU A 76 -53.68 11.62 11.46
C LEU A 76 -52.90 10.66 12.37
N ALA A 77 -53.63 10.05 13.29
CA ALA A 77 -53.20 9.29 14.45
C ALA A 77 -53.04 7.78 14.17
N THR A 78 -52.27 7.06 15.01
CA THR A 78 -52.73 5.95 15.89
C THR A 78 -51.55 5.12 16.47
N SER A 79 -51.70 4.71 17.73
CA SER A 79 -50.87 3.87 18.61
C SER A 79 -51.39 2.41 18.66
N PRO A 80 -50.94 1.47 19.55
CA PRO A 80 -49.61 1.10 20.05
C PRO A 80 -49.29 -0.44 19.95
N SER A 81 -48.05 -0.79 20.35
CA SER A 81 -47.39 -2.07 20.80
C SER A 81 -48.27 -3.26 21.32
N PRO A 82 -47.80 -4.55 21.39
CA PRO A 82 -46.62 -4.98 22.20
C PRO A 82 -45.80 -6.23 21.76
N THR A 83 -44.70 -6.42 22.48
CA THR A 83 -43.71 -7.53 22.55
C THR A 83 -44.31 -8.93 22.84
N PRO A 84 -43.50 -10.00 22.72
CA PRO A 84 -43.10 -10.71 23.96
C PRO A 84 -41.62 -11.17 24.04
N ARG A 85 -41.17 -11.36 25.29
CA ARG A 85 -39.97 -12.10 25.74
C ARG A 85 -40.18 -13.61 25.61
N PHE A 86 -39.11 -14.38 25.42
CA PHE A 86 -38.77 -15.59 26.21
C PHE A 86 -37.27 -15.91 26.07
N SER A 87 -36.65 -16.30 27.18
CA SER A 87 -35.26 -16.79 27.30
C SER A 87 -35.24 -18.35 27.43
N PRO A 88 -34.16 -19.00 27.89
CA PRO A 88 -33.18 -19.76 27.12
C PRO A 88 -33.27 -21.29 27.36
N ASP A 89 -32.63 -22.14 26.55
CA ASP A 89 -32.06 -23.38 27.10
C ASP A 89 -31.05 -24.14 26.21
N SER A 90 -30.04 -24.66 26.92
CA SER A 90 -29.35 -25.95 26.74
C SER A 90 -28.42 -26.23 25.55
N SER A 91 -27.13 -26.31 25.91
CA SER A 91 -26.19 -27.43 25.67
C SER A 91 -26.36 -28.32 24.44
N THR A 92 -25.31 -28.38 23.60
CA THR A 92 -24.60 -29.63 23.26
C THR A 92 -23.41 -29.33 22.33
N SER A 93 -22.19 -29.60 22.79
CA SER A 93 -21.05 -29.97 21.95
C SER A 93 -21.28 -31.37 21.35
N PRO A 94 -20.77 -31.69 20.15
CA PRO A 94 -19.45 -32.34 20.14
C PRO A 94 -18.56 -32.10 18.90
N SER A 95 -17.27 -32.36 19.16
CA SER A 95 -16.27 -33.00 18.27
C SER A 95 -15.81 -32.30 16.98
N ARG A 96 -14.60 -31.76 17.13
CA ARG A 96 -13.53 -31.50 16.15
C ARG A 96 -13.21 -32.72 15.26
N PRO A 97 -12.97 -32.53 13.96
CA PRO A 97 -12.14 -33.45 13.18
C PRO A 97 -10.70 -32.92 13.03
N SER A 98 -9.78 -33.88 13.12
CA SER A 98 -8.33 -33.81 13.06
C SER A 98 -7.76 -33.41 11.68
N SER A 99 -6.67 -32.66 11.74
CA SER A 99 -5.73 -32.31 10.68
C SER A 99 -5.02 -33.54 10.05
N PRO A 100 -4.74 -33.56 8.74
CA PRO A 100 -3.88 -34.56 8.13
C PRO A 100 -2.39 -34.17 8.24
N SER A 101 -1.61 -35.13 8.74
CA SER A 101 -0.15 -35.13 8.91
C SER A 101 0.58 -35.45 7.59
N TYR A 102 1.61 -34.66 7.27
CA TYR A 102 2.57 -34.91 6.20
C TYR A 102 3.62 -35.97 6.63
N PRO A 103 4.10 -36.85 5.73
CA PRO A 103 5.18 -37.78 6.05
C PRO A 103 6.57 -37.14 5.86
N ALA A 104 7.48 -37.43 6.79
CA ALA A 104 8.91 -37.14 6.71
C ALA A 104 9.62 -38.14 5.77
N PRO A 105 10.74 -37.75 5.12
CA PRO A 105 11.48 -38.65 4.25
C PRO A 105 12.50 -39.53 5.01
N ALA A 106 12.66 -40.74 4.51
CA ALA A 106 13.53 -41.79 5.01
C ALA A 106 15.01 -41.57 4.67
N PHE A 107 15.89 -42.12 5.51
CA PHE A 107 17.35 -42.11 5.40
C PHE A 107 17.89 -43.45 4.87
N LEU A 108 19.13 -43.37 4.31
CA LEU A 108 20.17 -44.39 4.02
C LEU A 108 20.34 -44.83 2.55
N PRO A 109 21.54 -45.27 2.08
CA PRO A 109 22.90 -45.19 2.66
C PRO A 109 24.01 -44.71 1.68
N HIS A 110 25.23 -44.64 2.22
CA HIS A 110 26.53 -44.27 1.66
C HIS A 110 26.92 -44.82 0.27
N GLY A 111 27.58 -43.95 -0.52
CA GLY A 111 28.37 -44.27 -1.71
C GLY A 111 29.62 -43.38 -1.78
N SER A 112 30.76 -44.02 -2.05
CA SER A 112 32.15 -43.55 -2.00
C SER A 112 32.51 -42.31 -2.84
N PHE A 113 33.24 -41.35 -2.26
CA PHE A 113 34.05 -40.37 -2.98
C PHE A 113 35.53 -40.48 -2.58
N SER A 114 36.37 -40.60 -3.60
CA SER A 114 37.81 -40.79 -3.55
C SER A 114 38.59 -39.51 -3.21
N ARG A 115 39.68 -39.71 -2.46
CA ARG A 115 40.67 -38.72 -2.01
C ARG A 115 41.30 -37.93 -3.16
N LEU A 116 41.43 -36.61 -2.98
CA LEU A 116 42.50 -35.81 -3.57
C LEU A 116 43.19 -34.97 -2.48
N SER A 117 44.51 -34.88 -2.63
CA SER A 117 45.52 -34.50 -1.64
C SER A 117 45.53 -33.00 -1.30
N LEU A 118 45.52 -32.69 0.00
CA LEU A 118 45.81 -31.37 0.57
C LEU A 118 47.33 -31.17 0.66
N SER A 119 47.95 -30.63 -0.39
CA SER A 119 49.37 -30.27 -0.33
C SER A 119 49.82 -29.19 -1.31
N SER A 120 49.03 -28.13 -1.58
CA SER A 120 49.52 -26.92 -2.30
C SER A 120 48.56 -25.72 -2.22
N LEU A 121 48.19 -25.25 -1.02
CA LEU A 121 47.57 -23.93 -0.88
C LEU A 121 47.98 -23.23 0.44
N HIS A 122 49.27 -23.26 0.74
CA HIS A 122 49.87 -22.56 1.88
C HIS A 122 51.12 -21.78 1.44
N GLN A 123 50.99 -21.00 0.35
CA GLN A 123 52.07 -20.13 -0.12
C GLN A 123 51.53 -18.95 -0.95
N SER A 124 50.69 -18.09 -0.37
CA SER A 124 50.37 -16.75 -0.91
C SER A 124 49.69 -15.78 0.08
N LEU A 125 49.94 -15.90 1.39
CA LEU A 125 49.42 -14.98 2.41
C LEU A 125 50.50 -14.52 3.39
N SER A 126 51.65 -14.06 2.87
CA SER A 126 52.75 -13.52 3.69
C SER A 126 53.39 -12.26 3.09
N LYS A 127 52.62 -11.41 2.40
CA LYS A 127 53.11 -10.13 1.82
C LYS A 127 52.22 -8.91 2.05
N LEU A 128 51.36 -8.93 3.08
CA LEU A 128 50.50 -7.77 3.41
C LEU A 128 50.35 -7.59 4.92
N GLN A 129 51.46 -7.59 5.65
CA GLN A 129 51.45 -7.27 7.08
C GLN A 129 52.78 -6.64 7.55
N ASP A 130 53.31 -5.69 6.78
CA ASP A 130 54.42 -4.83 7.19
C ASP A 130 54.23 -3.42 6.61
N SER A 131 53.32 -2.64 7.20
CA SER A 131 53.38 -1.18 7.24
C SER A 131 52.30 -0.68 8.21
N LEU A 132 52.65 0.29 9.06
CA LEU A 132 51.85 0.94 10.12
C LEU A 132 52.14 0.52 11.57
N VAL A 133 53.40 0.66 12.00
CA VAL A 133 53.74 1.06 13.38
C VAL A 133 54.90 2.07 13.35
N SER A 134 54.60 3.35 13.58
CA SER A 134 55.54 4.35 14.14
C SER A 134 54.76 5.62 14.48
N GLY A 135 54.76 6.02 15.75
CA GLY A 135 54.16 7.29 16.17
C GLY A 135 53.71 7.31 17.63
N SER A 136 54.67 7.30 18.55
CA SER A 136 54.48 7.51 19.99
C SER A 136 54.16 8.97 20.32
N THR A 137 53.13 9.23 21.13
CA THR A 137 53.06 10.43 22.00
C THR A 137 52.23 10.11 23.25
N LEU A 138 52.89 10.22 24.41
CA LEU A 138 52.30 10.14 25.75
C LEU A 138 51.59 11.46 26.07
N HIS A 139 50.34 11.42 26.53
CA HIS A 139 49.78 12.48 27.38
C HIS A 139 48.93 11.91 28.51
N GLN A 140 49.37 12.32 29.69
CA GLN A 140 48.94 12.11 31.07
C GLN A 140 47.45 12.40 31.31
N PHE A 141 46.73 11.51 32.01
CA PHE A 141 45.50 11.88 32.71
C PHE A 141 45.38 11.26 34.11
N SER A 142 44.86 12.10 34.98
CA SER A 142 44.81 12.11 36.45
C SER A 142 44.03 10.95 37.08
N CYS A 143 44.54 10.44 38.20
CA CYS A 143 43.81 9.58 39.14
C CYS A 143 43.00 10.46 40.10
N HIS A 144 41.66 10.43 40.04
CA HIS A 144 40.81 10.88 41.14
C HIS A 144 39.58 9.97 41.31
N HIS A 145 39.53 9.35 42.49
CA HIS A 145 38.36 8.97 43.28
C HIS A 145 37.28 8.03 42.65
N ARG A 146 37.34 6.74 43.02
CA ARG A 146 36.15 5.87 43.00
C ARG A 146 35.19 6.35 44.09
N SER A 147 34.07 6.94 43.69
CA SER A 147 32.88 7.04 44.54
C SER A 147 31.97 5.87 44.17
N PHE A 148 31.66 5.02 45.14
CA PHE A 148 30.67 3.96 44.98
C PHE A 148 29.27 4.61 45.00
N SER A 149 28.72 4.93 43.83
CA SER A 149 27.29 5.21 43.71
C SER A 149 26.55 3.91 43.42
N ASN A 150 25.93 3.33 44.45
CA ASN A 150 24.91 2.30 44.28
C ASN A 150 23.64 2.95 43.72
N LEU A 151 23.54 3.03 42.41
CA LEU A 151 22.26 3.12 41.71
C LEU A 151 22.10 1.80 40.94
N PRO A 152 20.99 1.06 41.10
CA PRO A 152 20.80 -0.17 40.35
C PRO A 152 20.65 0.16 38.86
N ASP A 153 21.61 -0.33 38.08
CA ASP A 153 21.59 -0.32 36.62
C ASP A 153 20.32 -1.07 36.15
N SER A 154 19.46 -0.40 35.38
CA SER A 154 18.16 -0.93 34.94
C SER A 154 18.28 -1.93 33.78
N THR A 155 19.48 -2.40 33.47
CA THR A 155 19.74 -3.30 32.35
C THR A 155 20.13 -4.69 32.83
N VAL A 156 19.16 -5.60 32.82
CA VAL A 156 19.35 -6.98 33.34
C VAL A 156 20.15 -7.88 32.39
N TYR A 157 20.32 -7.54 31.10
CA TYR A 157 21.29 -8.19 30.21
C TYR A 157 21.78 -7.23 29.10
N GLY A 158 23.08 -6.92 29.09
CA GLY A 158 23.77 -6.24 27.99
C GLY A 158 24.75 -7.21 27.32
N GLY A 159 24.26 -7.99 26.36
CA GLY A 159 25.11 -8.77 25.47
C GLY A 159 25.95 -7.86 24.55
N PRO A 160 26.99 -8.39 23.87
CA PRO A 160 27.81 -7.60 22.96
C PRO A 160 26.93 -6.87 21.93
N LYS A 161 27.11 -5.54 21.84
CA LYS A 161 26.37 -4.69 20.90
C LYS A 161 26.78 -5.08 19.47
N PRO A 162 25.86 -5.54 18.61
CA PRO A 162 26.18 -5.72 17.21
C PRO A 162 26.50 -4.37 16.59
N GLU A 163 27.62 -4.28 15.86
CA GLU A 163 27.86 -3.17 14.93
C GLU A 163 26.64 -3.03 14.00
N SER A 164 26.19 -1.80 13.81
CA SER A 164 24.79 -1.43 13.56
C SER A 164 24.12 -2.16 12.38
N GLN A 165 23.44 -3.26 12.70
CA GLN A 165 22.26 -3.67 11.94
C GLN A 165 21.26 -2.51 12.05
N ARG A 166 20.69 -2.05 10.92
CA ARG A 166 19.70 -0.95 10.88
C ARG A 166 18.56 -1.30 11.83
N GLN A 167 18.60 -0.73 13.05
CA GLN A 167 17.65 -1.06 14.10
C GLN A 167 16.26 -0.55 13.72
N ARG A 168 15.23 -1.34 14.03
CA ARG A 168 13.85 -0.92 13.84
C ARG A 168 13.57 0.35 14.64
N VAL A 169 12.97 1.34 13.99
CA VAL A 169 12.47 2.58 14.57
C VAL A 169 11.32 2.21 15.50
N THR A 170 11.48 2.57 16.77
CA THR A 170 10.51 2.33 17.83
C THR A 170 9.70 3.59 18.11
N LEU A 171 8.55 3.45 18.78
CA LEU A 171 7.77 4.58 19.30
C LEU A 171 8.63 5.51 20.18
N GLN A 172 9.57 4.95 20.93
CA GLN A 172 10.47 5.71 21.80
C GLN A 172 11.42 6.59 20.98
N GLN A 173 11.91 6.11 19.84
CA GLN A 173 12.73 6.90 18.91
C GLN A 173 11.91 7.99 18.22
N VAL A 174 10.67 7.69 17.78
CA VAL A 174 9.76 8.71 17.23
C VAL A 174 9.49 9.82 18.26
N GLY A 175 9.13 9.46 19.49
CA GLY A 175 8.91 10.44 20.57
C GLY A 175 10.18 11.19 20.99
N SER A 176 11.35 10.57 20.85
CA SER A 176 12.65 11.24 21.07
C SER A 176 12.95 12.27 19.97
N LYS A 177 12.67 11.92 18.70
CA LYS A 177 12.80 12.81 17.54
C LYS A 177 11.91 14.05 17.68
N TYR A 178 10.64 13.83 18.04
CA TYR A 178 9.68 14.90 18.33
C TYR A 178 10.16 15.85 19.44
N ARG A 179 10.61 15.33 20.59
CA ARG A 179 11.11 16.16 21.70
C ARG A 179 12.35 16.99 21.35
N ARG A 180 13.14 16.56 20.35
CA ARG A 180 14.28 17.32 19.83
C ARG A 180 13.88 18.33 18.74
N GLY A 181 12.62 18.37 18.34
CA GLY A 181 12.16 19.21 17.23
C GLY A 181 12.63 18.75 15.86
N GLU A 182 13.08 17.50 15.74
CA GLU A 182 13.49 16.92 14.46
C GLU A 182 12.25 16.46 13.66
N PRO A 183 12.11 16.82 12.37
CA PRO A 183 10.96 16.44 11.58
C PRO A 183 10.83 14.92 11.39
N ILE A 184 9.64 14.38 11.60
CA ILE A 184 9.32 12.97 11.35
C ILE A 184 8.93 12.79 9.88
N VAL A 185 9.57 11.83 9.21
CA VAL A 185 9.32 11.52 7.79
C VAL A 185 8.57 10.20 7.70
N MET A 186 7.40 10.25 7.06
CA MET A 186 6.52 9.11 6.88
C MET A 186 6.17 8.96 5.40
N VAL A 187 6.16 7.73 4.89
CA VAL A 187 5.77 7.43 3.51
C VAL A 187 4.95 6.15 3.51
N THR A 188 3.96 6.05 2.62
CA THR A 188 3.22 4.79 2.49
C THR A 188 4.04 3.70 1.79
N ALA A 189 3.68 2.44 1.95
CA ALA A 189 4.12 1.33 1.11
C ALA A 189 3.05 0.24 1.09
N TYR A 190 3.04 -0.59 0.05
CA TYR A 190 1.94 -1.54 -0.17
C TYR A 190 2.42 -2.93 -0.59
N ASP A 191 3.67 -3.08 -0.98
CA ASP A 191 4.24 -4.34 -1.43
C ASP A 191 5.71 -4.48 -0.98
N TYR A 192 6.31 -5.63 -1.28
CA TYR A 192 7.69 -5.90 -0.91
C TYR A 192 8.68 -4.91 -1.58
N PRO A 193 8.64 -4.64 -2.90
CA PRO A 193 9.56 -3.69 -3.53
C PRO A 193 9.45 -2.26 -2.99
N SER A 194 8.24 -1.72 -2.84
CA SER A 194 8.03 -0.38 -2.27
C SER A 194 8.56 -0.29 -0.85
N ALA A 195 8.34 -1.32 -0.03
CA ALA A 195 8.87 -1.38 1.33
C ALA A 195 10.40 -1.42 1.38
N VAL A 196 11.05 -2.16 0.46
CA VAL A 196 12.52 -2.16 0.33
C VAL A 196 13.04 -0.76 0.01
N HIS A 197 12.40 -0.03 -0.91
CA HIS A 197 12.79 1.33 -1.23
C HIS A 197 12.60 2.30 -0.06
N VAL A 198 11.47 2.20 0.66
CA VAL A 198 11.21 3.01 1.86
C VAL A 198 12.23 2.73 2.96
N ASP A 199 12.59 1.47 3.18
CA ASP A 199 13.60 1.05 4.16
C ASP A 199 15.01 1.59 3.82
N MET A 200 15.40 1.50 2.56
CA MET A 200 16.70 1.99 2.06
C MET A 200 16.81 3.52 2.08
N ALA A 201 15.68 4.23 2.08
CA ALA A 201 15.64 5.69 2.14
C ALA A 201 15.63 6.24 3.58
N ASP A 202 15.84 5.40 4.59
CA ASP A 202 15.90 5.79 6.01
C ASP A 202 14.64 6.51 6.54
N ILE A 203 13.48 6.26 5.93
CA ILE A 203 12.17 6.78 6.36
C ILE A 203 11.87 6.34 7.80
N ASP A 204 11.31 7.21 8.63
CA ASP A 204 11.08 6.90 10.05
C ASP A 204 9.87 5.96 10.23
N ILE A 205 8.78 6.23 9.50
CA ILE A 205 7.51 5.51 9.61
C ILE A 205 7.05 5.06 8.21
N CYS A 206 6.73 3.78 8.07
CA CYS A 206 6.16 3.20 6.87
C CYS A 206 4.68 2.87 7.10
N LEU A 207 3.79 3.53 6.36
CA LEU A 207 2.34 3.34 6.48
C LEU A 207 1.81 2.38 5.42
N VAL A 208 1.21 1.28 5.86
CA VAL A 208 0.34 0.47 5.01
C VAL A 208 -1.06 1.05 5.11
N GLY A 209 -1.34 2.00 4.21
CA GLY A 209 -2.57 2.78 4.24
C GLY A 209 -3.69 2.19 3.40
N ASP A 210 -4.93 2.43 3.80
CA ASP A 210 -6.14 2.02 3.03
C ASP A 210 -6.25 2.72 1.66
N SER A 211 -5.48 3.78 1.45
CA SER A 211 -5.15 4.37 0.14
C SER A 211 -4.76 3.34 -0.93
N ALA A 212 -4.28 2.15 -0.54
CA ALA A 212 -4.07 1.00 -1.43
C ALA A 212 -5.30 0.68 -2.30
N ALA A 213 -6.50 0.89 -1.77
CA ALA A 213 -7.75 0.74 -2.50
C ALA A 213 -7.73 1.50 -3.84
N MET A 214 -7.21 2.72 -3.82
CA MET A 214 -7.20 3.60 -4.97
C MET A 214 -5.92 3.39 -5.80
N VAL A 215 -4.76 3.44 -5.16
CA VAL A 215 -3.48 3.47 -5.89
C VAL A 215 -2.96 2.10 -6.30
N VAL A 216 -3.44 1.02 -5.65
CA VAL A 216 -3.08 -0.37 -6.00
C VAL A 216 -4.24 -1.09 -6.66
N HIS A 217 -5.45 -0.98 -6.11
CA HIS A 217 -6.61 -1.73 -6.60
C HIS A 217 -7.48 -0.96 -7.61
N GLY A 218 -7.25 0.35 -7.80
CA GLY A 218 -7.97 1.14 -8.79
C GLY A 218 -9.42 1.47 -8.42
N TYR A 219 -9.81 1.34 -7.15
CA TYR A 219 -11.11 1.81 -6.67
C TYR A 219 -11.19 3.34 -6.67
N ASP A 220 -12.41 3.88 -6.79
CA ASP A 220 -12.64 5.33 -6.75
C ASP A 220 -12.52 5.94 -5.34
N THR A 221 -12.64 5.12 -4.30
CA THR A 221 -12.57 5.52 -2.89
C THR A 221 -11.89 4.43 -2.05
N THR A 222 -11.55 4.72 -0.79
CA THR A 222 -10.98 3.71 0.12
C THR A 222 -12.01 2.75 0.72
N LEU A 223 -13.31 3.04 0.61
CA LEU A 223 -14.38 2.24 1.22
C LEU A 223 -14.40 0.74 0.86
N PRO A 224 -14.09 0.31 -0.38
CA PRO A 224 -14.20 -1.10 -0.73
C PRO A 224 -13.13 -2.01 -0.14
N ILE A 225 -12.01 -1.47 0.35
CA ILE A 225 -10.89 -2.30 0.80
C ILE A 225 -11.24 -3.02 2.10
N THR A 226 -10.94 -4.30 2.15
CA THR A 226 -11.27 -5.15 3.30
C THR A 226 -10.07 -5.29 4.25
N LEU A 227 -10.32 -5.81 5.46
CA LEU A 227 -9.23 -6.18 6.37
C LEU A 227 -8.31 -7.26 5.76
N GLU A 228 -8.86 -8.17 4.96
CA GLU A 228 -8.06 -9.23 4.32
C GLU A 228 -7.09 -8.65 3.27
N ASP A 229 -7.54 -7.66 2.50
CA ASP A 229 -6.69 -6.94 1.55
C ASP A 229 -5.58 -6.19 2.29
N MET A 230 -5.93 -5.48 3.37
CA MET A 230 -4.95 -4.79 4.22
C MET A 230 -3.92 -5.75 4.80
N LEU A 231 -4.32 -6.93 5.27
CA LEU A 231 -3.41 -7.95 5.79
C LEU A 231 -2.45 -8.48 4.72
N LEU A 232 -2.88 -8.60 3.47
CA LEU A 232 -2.01 -9.00 2.37
C LEU A 232 -0.90 -7.96 2.14
N HIS A 233 -1.26 -6.68 2.10
CA HIS A 233 -0.30 -5.58 1.96
C HIS A 233 0.64 -5.49 3.18
N CYS A 234 0.11 -5.60 4.39
CA CYS A 234 0.89 -5.58 5.63
C CYS A 234 1.98 -6.67 5.62
N ARG A 235 1.62 -7.92 5.28
CA ARG A 235 2.59 -9.02 5.19
C ARG A 235 3.65 -8.81 4.11
N ALA A 236 3.30 -8.18 2.99
CA ALA A 236 4.25 -7.89 1.94
C ALA A 236 5.25 -6.81 2.39
N VAL A 237 4.76 -5.73 2.98
CA VAL A 237 5.57 -4.63 3.49
C VAL A 237 6.47 -5.06 4.65
N ALA A 238 5.95 -5.84 5.60
CA ALA A 238 6.72 -6.32 6.74
C ALA A 238 7.91 -7.22 6.34
N ARG A 239 7.88 -7.83 5.15
CA ARG A 239 9.01 -8.59 4.59
C ARG A 239 10.06 -7.68 3.94
N GLY A 240 9.68 -6.52 3.43
CA GLY A 240 10.56 -5.60 2.72
C GLY A 240 11.17 -4.50 3.61
N ALA A 241 10.46 -4.10 4.67
CA ALA A 241 10.87 -3.03 5.56
C ALA A 241 11.23 -3.54 6.97
N SER A 242 12.52 -3.45 7.30
CA SER A 242 13.09 -3.92 8.57
C SER A 242 13.29 -2.78 9.58
N ARG A 243 13.63 -1.59 9.07
CA ARG A 243 14.00 -0.39 9.81
C ARG A 243 12.84 0.53 10.18
N PRO A 244 11.93 0.99 9.30
CA PRO A 244 10.91 1.96 9.71
C PRO A 244 9.92 1.35 10.71
N LEU A 245 9.28 2.20 11.52
CA LEU A 245 8.12 1.81 12.32
C LEU A 245 6.97 1.49 11.36
N LEU A 246 6.42 0.28 11.44
CA LEU A 246 5.34 -0.16 10.56
C LEU A 246 3.97 0.17 11.17
N VAL A 247 3.17 0.96 10.47
CA VAL A 247 1.81 1.33 10.86
C VAL A 247 0.83 0.76 9.83
N GLY A 248 -0.17 -0.01 10.27
CA GLY A 248 -1.24 -0.51 9.41
C GLY A 248 -2.55 0.24 9.62
N ASP A 249 -3.23 0.64 8.55
CA ASP A 249 -4.58 1.20 8.66
C ASP A 249 -5.62 0.15 9.02
N LEU A 250 -6.49 0.48 9.98
CA LEU A 250 -7.77 -0.21 10.13
C LEU A 250 -8.72 0.32 9.04
N PRO A 251 -9.16 -0.53 8.08
CA PRO A 251 -10.04 -0.08 7.02
C PRO A 251 -11.46 0.17 7.54
N PHE A 252 -12.24 0.95 6.80
CA PHE A 252 -13.63 1.21 7.13
C PHE A 252 -14.43 -0.07 7.35
N GLY A 253 -15.27 -0.09 8.38
CA GLY A 253 -16.11 -1.21 8.77
C GLY A 253 -15.48 -2.15 9.81
N THR A 254 -14.24 -1.90 10.23
CA THR A 254 -13.48 -2.79 11.14
C THR A 254 -13.31 -2.26 12.55
N TYR A 255 -13.73 -1.02 12.82
CA TYR A 255 -13.59 -0.38 14.14
C TYR A 255 -14.77 0.55 14.49
N GLU A 256 -15.74 0.69 13.59
CA GLU A 256 -16.97 1.48 13.69
C GLU A 256 -17.97 0.89 14.68
N GLN A 257 -18.07 -0.44 14.70
CA GLN A 257 -19.21 -1.13 15.30
C GLN A 257 -19.13 -1.11 16.83
N SER A 258 -17.94 -1.34 17.37
CA SER A 258 -17.68 -1.34 18.81
C SER A 258 -16.18 -1.23 19.12
N PRO A 259 -15.82 -0.81 20.35
CA PRO A 259 -14.43 -0.86 20.79
C PRO A 259 -13.84 -2.28 20.79
N GLN A 260 -14.64 -3.31 21.04
CA GLN A 260 -14.22 -4.71 20.98
C GLN A 260 -13.82 -5.11 19.55
N GLN A 261 -14.63 -4.73 18.55
CA GLN A 261 -14.32 -4.97 17.15
C GLN A 261 -13.00 -4.29 16.75
N ALA A 262 -12.79 -3.05 17.19
CA ALA A 262 -11.55 -2.32 16.93
C ALA A 262 -10.31 -3.05 17.47
N VAL A 263 -10.39 -3.57 18.71
CA VAL A 263 -9.32 -4.36 19.32
C VAL A 263 -9.08 -5.66 18.54
N GLU A 264 -10.12 -6.39 18.16
CA GLU A 264 -10.00 -7.63 17.37
C GLU A 264 -9.30 -7.36 16.03
N SER A 265 -9.74 -6.35 15.28
CA SER A 265 -9.13 -5.98 14.00
C SER A 265 -7.67 -5.51 14.18
N ALA A 266 -7.37 -4.73 15.22
CA ALA A 266 -6.01 -4.27 15.51
C ALA A 266 -5.07 -5.43 15.84
N VAL A 267 -5.52 -6.39 16.66
CA VAL A 267 -4.76 -7.60 16.98
C VAL A 267 -4.40 -8.39 15.72
N ARG A 268 -5.32 -8.45 14.74
CA ARG A 268 -5.04 -9.11 13.45
C ARG A 268 -3.94 -8.38 12.67
N LEU A 269 -3.98 -7.05 12.55
CA LEU A 269 -2.92 -6.30 11.87
C LEU A 269 -1.53 -6.52 12.50
N LEU A 270 -1.46 -6.61 13.83
CA LEU A 270 -0.19 -6.92 14.51
C LEU A 270 0.24 -8.37 14.27
N LYS A 271 -0.63 -9.35 14.54
CA LYS A 271 -0.25 -10.78 14.52
C LYS A 271 -0.15 -11.37 13.11
N GLU A 272 -1.12 -11.07 12.27
CA GLU A 272 -1.21 -11.61 10.90
C GLU A 272 -0.53 -10.68 9.90
N GLY A 273 -0.55 -9.37 10.14
CA GLY A 273 0.07 -8.35 9.29
C GLY A 273 1.54 -8.05 9.64
N ASN A 274 1.99 -8.41 10.85
CA ASN A 274 3.33 -8.09 11.37
C ASN A 274 3.62 -6.58 11.45
N MET A 275 2.60 -5.79 11.79
CA MET A 275 2.68 -4.35 12.03
C MET A 275 3.10 -4.04 13.48
N ASP A 276 3.73 -2.88 13.70
CA ASP A 276 4.12 -2.42 15.04
C ASP A 276 3.01 -1.59 15.71
N ALA A 277 2.18 -0.93 14.91
CA ALA A 277 1.11 -0.03 15.35
C ALA A 277 -0.05 -0.02 14.34
N VAL A 278 -1.18 0.57 14.74
CA VAL A 278 -2.34 0.77 13.86
C VAL A 278 -2.72 2.24 13.72
N LYS A 279 -3.39 2.61 12.62
CA LYS A 279 -4.01 3.94 12.44
C LYS A 279 -5.54 3.83 12.37
N ILE A 280 -6.21 4.79 13.02
CA ILE A 280 -7.68 4.91 13.14
C ILE A 280 -8.13 6.31 12.73
N GLU A 281 -9.20 6.41 11.94
CA GLU A 281 -9.76 7.70 11.50
C GLU A 281 -10.92 8.21 12.37
N GLY A 282 -10.91 9.52 12.59
CA GLY A 282 -12.00 10.27 13.20
C GLY A 282 -11.83 10.52 14.69
N GLY A 283 -12.30 11.68 15.15
CA GLY A 283 -12.25 12.10 16.56
C GLY A 283 -13.62 12.28 17.20
N ILE A 284 -14.67 11.70 16.63
CA ILE A 284 -16.00 11.67 17.26
C ILE A 284 -16.01 10.65 18.42
N PRO A 285 -16.94 10.76 19.40
CA PRO A 285 -16.89 9.94 20.61
C PRO A 285 -16.78 8.43 20.38
N ALA A 286 -17.48 7.88 19.37
CA ALA A 286 -17.40 6.46 19.03
C ALA A 286 -15.99 6.03 18.56
N ARG A 287 -15.31 6.88 17.78
CA ARG A 287 -13.94 6.61 17.27
C ARG A 287 -12.89 6.78 18.36
N VAL A 288 -13.08 7.77 19.23
CA VAL A 288 -12.24 7.98 20.41
C VAL A 288 -12.34 6.78 21.36
N ALA A 289 -13.54 6.23 21.56
CA ALA A 289 -13.73 5.02 22.36
C ALA A 289 -13.04 3.78 21.75
N ALA A 290 -13.08 3.62 20.42
CA ALA A 290 -12.35 2.58 19.72
C ALA A 290 -10.82 2.73 19.88
N ALA A 291 -10.28 3.94 19.65
CA ALA A 291 -8.86 4.23 19.83
C ALA A 291 -8.40 3.98 21.27
N ARG A 292 -9.21 4.37 22.26
CA ARG A 292 -8.94 4.13 23.69
C ARG A 292 -8.84 2.64 24.00
N ALA A 293 -9.80 1.84 23.56
CA ALA A 293 -9.79 0.40 23.82
C ALA A 293 -8.58 -0.30 23.17
N VAL A 294 -8.21 0.10 21.95
CA VAL A 294 -7.01 -0.44 21.28
C VAL A 294 -5.73 -0.04 22.03
N SER A 295 -5.63 1.22 22.46
CA SER A 295 -4.49 1.68 23.27
C SER A 295 -4.40 0.97 24.62
N GLU A 296 -5.51 0.82 25.35
CA GLU A 296 -5.57 0.14 26.65
C GLU A 296 -5.29 -1.37 26.53
N ALA A 297 -5.52 -1.97 25.36
CA ALA A 297 -5.10 -3.34 25.04
C ALA A 297 -3.59 -3.48 24.80
N GLY A 298 -2.82 -2.37 24.88
CA GLY A 298 -1.37 -2.36 24.70
C GLY A 298 -0.91 -2.24 23.25
N ILE A 299 -1.80 -1.83 22.34
CA ILE A 299 -1.48 -1.63 20.92
C ILE A 299 -1.29 -0.13 20.66
N ALA A 300 -0.18 0.25 20.03
CA ALA A 300 0.07 1.64 19.70
C ALA A 300 -0.88 2.13 18.59
N VAL A 301 -1.53 3.28 18.83
CA VAL A 301 -2.51 3.87 17.93
C VAL A 301 -2.04 5.22 17.42
N MET A 302 -2.04 5.40 16.10
CA MET A 302 -1.96 6.70 15.45
C MET A 302 -3.39 7.16 15.13
N GLY A 303 -3.78 8.32 15.64
CA GLY A 303 -5.07 8.92 15.30
C GLY A 303 -5.02 9.65 13.95
N HIS A 304 -6.18 10.03 13.41
CA HIS A 304 -6.28 10.80 12.17
C HIS A 304 -7.49 11.73 12.23
N VAL A 305 -7.25 13.03 12.02
CA VAL A 305 -8.30 14.07 11.96
C VAL A 305 -8.14 14.96 10.72
N GLY A 306 -9.14 15.79 10.47
CA GLY A 306 -9.25 16.54 9.22
C GLY A 306 -10.10 15.78 8.23
N LEU A 307 -9.66 15.74 6.97
CA LEU A 307 -10.32 14.89 5.97
C LEU A 307 -10.04 13.42 6.32
N THR A 308 -11.10 12.67 6.58
CA THR A 308 -11.03 11.22 6.85
C THR A 308 -11.68 10.50 5.67
N PRO A 309 -10.91 10.00 4.69
CA PRO A 309 -11.42 9.39 3.46
C PRO A 309 -12.46 8.29 3.69
N GLN A 310 -12.38 7.57 4.81
CA GLN A 310 -13.35 6.54 5.17
C GLN A 310 -14.76 7.11 5.47
N ALA A 311 -14.88 8.42 5.69
CA ALA A 311 -16.14 9.12 5.89
C ALA A 311 -16.61 9.88 4.64
N ILE A 312 -16.02 9.63 3.46
CA ILE A 312 -16.25 10.45 2.24
C ILE A 312 -17.72 10.59 1.83
N SER A 313 -18.52 9.54 2.05
CA SER A 313 -19.96 9.55 1.78
C SER A 313 -20.73 10.55 2.65
N SER A 314 -20.31 10.72 3.90
CA SER A 314 -20.88 11.70 4.84
C SER A 314 -20.28 13.10 4.67
N LEU A 315 -19.02 13.19 4.24
CA LEU A 315 -18.32 14.47 4.00
C LEU A 315 -18.66 15.10 2.64
N GLY A 316 -19.27 14.36 1.71
CA GLY A 316 -19.65 14.87 0.39
C GLY A 316 -18.45 15.10 -0.53
N GLY A 317 -17.44 14.23 -0.44
CA GLY A 317 -16.23 14.23 -1.27
C GLY A 317 -14.95 14.71 -0.56
N PHE A 318 -13.83 14.69 -1.29
CA PHE A 318 -12.52 15.13 -0.81
C PHE A 318 -12.43 16.65 -0.70
N ARG A 319 -12.93 17.21 0.42
CA ARG A 319 -12.95 18.66 0.68
C ARG A 319 -12.05 19.04 1.85
N PRO A 320 -11.36 20.19 1.78
CA PRO A 320 -10.58 20.68 2.92
C PRO A 320 -11.44 20.92 4.15
N GLN A 321 -10.95 20.52 5.33
CA GLN A 321 -11.62 20.68 6.62
C GLN A 321 -11.12 21.93 7.36
N GLY A 322 -11.87 22.38 8.37
CA GLY A 322 -11.46 23.54 9.18
C GLY A 322 -11.60 24.91 8.49
N ARG A 323 -12.51 25.04 7.51
CA ARG A 323 -12.71 26.29 6.74
C ARG A 323 -13.50 27.38 7.46
N SER A 324 -14.19 27.04 8.54
CA SER A 324 -14.85 27.98 9.46
C SER A 324 -14.28 27.83 10.86
N ALA A 325 -14.33 28.90 11.67
CA ALA A 325 -13.82 28.88 13.05
C ALA A 325 -14.42 27.73 13.88
N ALA A 326 -15.73 27.49 13.77
CA ALA A 326 -16.39 26.38 14.45
C ALA A 326 -15.88 25.01 13.98
N SER A 327 -15.67 24.81 12.68
CA SER A 327 -15.11 23.56 12.16
C SER A 327 -13.65 23.36 12.53
N ALA A 328 -12.85 24.44 12.56
CA ALA A 328 -11.44 24.39 12.98
C ALA A 328 -11.31 24.03 14.46
N LEU A 329 -12.14 24.63 15.33
CA LEU A 329 -12.20 24.29 16.75
C LEU A 329 -12.53 22.80 16.96
N LYS A 330 -13.48 22.25 16.19
CA LYS A 330 -13.79 20.81 16.25
C LYS A 330 -12.59 19.92 15.89
N VAL A 331 -11.77 20.31 14.90
CA VAL A 331 -10.56 19.55 14.56
C VAL A 331 -9.57 19.55 15.72
N VAL A 332 -9.39 20.68 16.40
CA VAL A 332 -8.55 20.77 17.61
C VAL A 332 -9.08 19.85 18.72
N GLN A 333 -10.38 19.94 19.02
CA GLN A 333 -11.02 19.10 20.04
C GLN A 333 -10.91 17.60 19.72
N HIS A 334 -11.08 17.22 18.45
CA HIS A 334 -10.92 15.84 18.00
C HIS A 334 -9.49 15.33 18.20
N ALA A 335 -8.48 16.15 17.91
CA ALA A 335 -7.08 15.77 18.12
C ALA A 335 -6.75 15.60 19.62
N GLN A 336 -7.24 16.52 20.46
CA GLN A 336 -7.09 16.41 21.92
C GLN A 336 -7.76 15.15 22.46
N ALA A 337 -8.98 14.83 22.01
CA ALA A 337 -9.68 13.62 22.43
C ALA A 337 -8.94 12.33 22.03
N LEU A 338 -8.30 12.31 20.85
CA LEU A 338 -7.47 11.18 20.42
C LEU A 338 -6.18 11.06 21.23
N GLN A 339 -5.54 12.18 21.60
CA GLN A 339 -4.43 12.18 22.56
C GLN A 339 -4.87 11.61 23.91
N GLU A 340 -5.99 12.08 24.47
CA GLU A 340 -6.54 11.58 25.73
C GLU A 340 -6.95 10.11 25.69
N ALA A 341 -7.21 9.57 24.49
CA ALA A 341 -7.45 8.14 24.26
C ALA A 341 -6.16 7.30 24.23
N GLY A 342 -4.98 7.92 24.28
CA GLY A 342 -3.69 7.23 24.27
C GLY A 342 -3.04 7.10 22.89
N CYS A 343 -3.52 7.83 21.87
CA CYS A 343 -2.83 7.85 20.58
C CYS A 343 -1.41 8.43 20.75
N PHE A 344 -0.41 7.78 20.14
CA PHE A 344 0.99 8.22 20.25
C PHE A 344 1.36 9.33 19.26
N ALA A 345 0.54 9.53 18.21
CA ALA A 345 0.66 10.55 17.18
C ALA A 345 -0.70 10.77 16.50
N VAL A 346 -0.87 11.88 15.80
CA VAL A 346 -2.08 12.19 15.02
C VAL A 346 -1.75 12.68 13.61
N VAL A 347 -2.36 12.09 12.60
CA VAL A 347 -2.35 12.59 11.22
C VAL A 347 -3.32 13.76 11.07
N LEU A 348 -2.86 14.82 10.41
CA LEU A 348 -3.65 16.00 10.04
C LEU A 348 -3.76 16.06 8.52
N GLU A 349 -4.95 15.78 7.99
CA GLU A 349 -5.17 15.73 6.54
C GLU A 349 -6.03 16.89 6.02
N CYS A 350 -5.55 17.53 4.94
CA CYS A 350 -6.28 18.46 4.10
C CYS A 350 -6.99 19.58 4.88
N MET A 351 -6.22 20.46 5.50
CA MET A 351 -6.73 21.59 6.28
C MET A 351 -5.84 22.84 6.14
N PRO A 352 -6.35 24.06 6.40
CA PRO A 352 -5.52 25.27 6.39
C PRO A 352 -4.35 25.18 7.38
N ALA A 353 -3.17 25.68 6.98
CA ALA A 353 -1.96 25.61 7.81
C ALA A 353 -2.11 26.25 9.19
N VAL A 354 -2.92 27.31 9.32
CA VAL A 354 -3.21 27.95 10.62
C VAL A 354 -3.97 27.03 11.57
N VAL A 355 -4.85 26.17 11.03
CA VAL A 355 -5.58 25.17 11.82
C VAL A 355 -4.64 24.07 12.26
N ALA A 356 -3.80 23.56 11.35
CA ALA A 356 -2.80 22.55 11.67
C ALA A 356 -1.79 23.03 12.73
N ALA A 357 -1.38 24.30 12.67
CA ALA A 357 -0.53 24.92 13.69
C ALA A 357 -1.22 24.97 15.05
N ALA A 358 -2.50 25.36 15.09
CA ALA A 358 -3.29 25.38 16.32
C ALA A 358 -3.45 23.97 16.91
N VAL A 359 -3.70 22.96 16.09
CA VAL A 359 -3.76 21.55 16.53
C VAL A 359 -2.41 21.12 17.09
N THR A 360 -1.32 21.36 16.36
CA THR A 360 0.05 20.97 16.76
C THR A 360 0.48 21.62 18.09
N ALA A 361 0.02 22.83 18.37
CA ALA A 361 0.27 23.50 19.64
C ALA A 361 -0.65 23.04 20.79
N ALA A 362 -1.78 22.40 20.49
CA ALA A 362 -2.79 22.00 21.48
C ALA A 362 -2.62 20.55 21.98
N VAL A 363 -1.69 19.79 21.39
CA VAL A 363 -1.39 18.40 21.72
C VAL A 363 0.11 18.23 22.00
N ASP A 364 0.45 17.30 22.89
CA ASP A 364 1.82 16.96 23.33
C ASP A 364 2.39 15.75 22.58
N ILE A 365 1.64 15.22 21.61
CA ILE A 365 2.04 14.13 20.73
C ILE A 365 2.41 14.66 19.33
N PRO A 366 3.24 13.95 18.55
CA PRO A 366 3.61 14.39 17.21
C PRO A 366 2.40 14.49 16.28
N THR A 367 2.34 15.57 15.50
CA THR A 367 1.39 15.72 14.40
C THR A 367 2.06 15.42 13.06
N ILE A 368 1.42 14.62 12.21
CA ILE A 368 1.93 14.26 10.88
C ILE A 368 1.03 14.88 9.82
N GLY A 369 1.53 15.84 9.06
CA GLY A 369 0.76 16.57 8.06
C GLY A 369 0.69 15.88 6.71
N ILE A 370 -0.46 15.97 6.05
CA ILE A 370 -0.62 15.71 4.61
C ILE A 370 -1.61 16.73 4.04
N GLY A 371 -1.10 17.71 3.29
CA GLY A 371 -1.90 18.87 2.89
C GLY A 371 -2.36 19.73 4.07
N ALA A 372 -1.59 19.75 5.16
CA ALA A 372 -1.83 20.55 6.38
C ALA A 372 -0.80 21.68 6.57
N GLY A 373 0.06 21.93 5.57
CA GLY A 373 1.14 22.91 5.66
C GLY A 373 2.36 22.40 6.45
N PRO A 374 3.39 23.25 6.62
CA PRO A 374 4.69 22.83 7.16
C PRO A 374 4.77 22.83 8.69
N LEU A 375 3.71 23.26 9.39
CA LEU A 375 3.71 23.51 10.84
C LEU A 375 3.33 22.28 11.68
N CYS A 376 3.35 21.08 11.08
CA CYS A 376 3.23 19.81 11.77
C CYS A 376 4.60 19.30 12.23
N SER A 377 4.64 18.36 13.18
CA SER A 377 5.88 17.72 13.65
C SER A 377 6.55 16.84 12.59
N GLY A 378 5.81 16.41 11.58
CA GLY A 378 6.28 15.58 10.48
C GLY A 378 5.36 15.66 9.27
N GLN A 379 5.68 14.91 8.22
CA GLN A 379 4.89 14.88 6.99
C GLN A 379 4.73 13.45 6.47
N VAL A 380 3.59 13.19 5.82
CA VAL A 380 3.32 11.95 5.09
C VAL A 380 2.87 12.23 3.66
N LEU A 381 3.31 11.38 2.73
CA LEU A 381 2.79 11.32 1.36
C LEU A 381 2.57 9.86 0.94
N VAL A 382 1.65 9.70 0.00
CA VAL A 382 1.42 8.43 -0.69
C VAL A 382 2.58 8.16 -1.64
N TYR A 383 3.19 6.98 -1.54
CA TYR A 383 4.36 6.53 -2.33
C TYR A 383 4.20 6.80 -3.83
N HIS A 384 3.05 6.43 -4.40
CA HIS A 384 2.75 6.59 -5.82
C HIS A 384 2.68 8.05 -6.25
N ASP A 385 2.08 8.92 -5.42
CA ASP A 385 1.97 10.36 -5.70
C ASP A 385 3.33 11.04 -5.57
N LEU A 386 4.09 10.68 -4.52
CA LEU A 386 5.46 11.17 -4.28
C LEU A 386 6.39 10.85 -5.44
N LEU A 387 6.26 9.67 -6.06
CA LEU A 387 7.11 9.24 -7.17
C LEU A 387 6.58 9.60 -8.57
N GLY A 388 5.38 10.19 -8.66
CA GLY A 388 4.76 10.50 -9.95
C GLY A 388 4.50 9.24 -10.79
N MET A 389 4.05 8.15 -10.16
CA MET A 389 3.85 6.85 -10.82
C MET A 389 2.56 6.80 -11.66
N ILE A 390 1.49 7.44 -11.20
CA ILE A 390 0.17 7.34 -11.84
C ILE A 390 -0.01 8.52 -12.80
N GLN A 391 0.15 8.25 -14.10
CA GLN A 391 -0.06 9.22 -15.19
C GLN A 391 -1.18 8.79 -16.16
N HIS A 392 -2.13 7.96 -15.73
CA HIS A 392 -3.18 7.46 -16.62
C HIS A 392 -4.14 8.59 -17.02
N PRO A 393 -4.51 8.83 -18.30
CA PRO A 393 -5.33 9.98 -18.71
C PRO A 393 -6.69 10.11 -18.00
N HIS A 394 -7.29 8.99 -17.59
CA HIS A 394 -8.54 8.98 -16.80
C HIS A 394 -8.32 9.26 -15.30
N HIS A 395 -7.08 9.14 -14.78
CA HIS A 395 -6.66 9.42 -13.40
C HIS A 395 -5.59 10.53 -13.28
N ALA A 396 -5.12 11.13 -14.38
CA ALA A 396 -4.06 12.15 -14.40
C ALA A 396 -4.54 13.50 -13.81
N LYS A 397 -5.85 13.63 -13.56
CA LYS A 397 -6.44 14.75 -12.81
C LYS A 397 -6.40 14.57 -11.29
N VAL A 398 -5.79 13.49 -10.78
CA VAL A 398 -6.01 13.02 -9.39
C VAL A 398 -4.83 13.29 -8.45
N THR A 399 -3.63 13.65 -8.93
CA THR A 399 -2.54 14.04 -8.01
C THR A 399 -3.02 15.22 -7.14
N PRO A 400 -3.10 15.04 -5.81
CA PRO A 400 -3.67 16.08 -4.97
C PRO A 400 -2.84 17.36 -5.06
N LYS A 401 -3.48 18.53 -5.02
CA LYS A 401 -2.81 19.84 -5.14
C LYS A 401 -1.70 20.07 -4.09
N PHE A 402 -1.76 19.36 -2.98
CA PHE A 402 -0.76 19.44 -1.91
C PHE A 402 0.45 18.51 -2.13
N CYS A 403 0.38 17.58 -3.08
CA CYS A 403 1.46 16.65 -3.34
C CYS A 403 2.50 17.27 -4.28
N LYS A 404 3.76 17.23 -3.85
CA LYS A 404 4.92 17.45 -4.71
C LYS A 404 5.40 16.09 -5.21
N ALA A 405 5.47 15.91 -6.53
CA ALA A 405 6.20 14.79 -7.12
C ALA A 405 7.72 15.04 -6.97
N PHE A 406 8.43 14.10 -6.36
CA PHE A 406 9.87 14.08 -6.20
C PHE A 406 10.57 13.24 -7.30
N GLY A 407 9.80 12.56 -8.15
CA GLY A 407 10.28 11.80 -9.31
C GLY A 407 9.25 11.74 -10.44
N GLN A 408 9.65 11.14 -11.55
CA GLN A 408 8.82 10.92 -12.75
C GLN A 408 8.83 9.42 -13.12
N VAL A 409 8.53 8.56 -12.15
CA VAL A 409 8.65 7.11 -12.31
C VAL A 409 7.68 6.58 -13.37
N GLY A 410 6.48 7.17 -13.48
CA GLY A 410 5.53 6.83 -14.54
C GLY A 410 6.10 7.01 -15.95
N GLU A 411 6.84 8.10 -16.18
CA GLU A 411 7.47 8.36 -17.48
C GLU A 411 8.58 7.35 -17.79
N ALA A 412 9.42 7.05 -16.78
CA ALA A 412 10.48 6.05 -16.94
C ALA A 412 9.93 4.66 -17.26
N ILE A 413 8.82 4.27 -16.62
CA ILE A 413 8.10 3.02 -16.94
C ILE A 413 7.61 3.03 -18.39
N GLN A 414 6.93 4.11 -18.81
CA GLN A 414 6.40 4.21 -20.17
C GLN A 414 7.51 4.20 -21.23
N GLN A 415 8.63 4.87 -20.98
CA GLN A 415 9.80 4.85 -21.86
C GLN A 415 10.37 3.44 -21.98
N ALA A 416 10.57 2.73 -20.87
CA ALA A 416 11.08 1.36 -20.88
C ALA A 416 10.15 0.38 -21.62
N LEU A 417 8.83 0.48 -21.39
CA LEU A 417 7.84 -0.34 -22.09
C LEU A 417 7.82 -0.07 -23.60
N ASN A 418 7.93 1.20 -24.00
CA ASN A 418 7.97 1.58 -25.42
C ASN A 418 9.26 1.09 -26.09
N ALA A 419 10.42 1.24 -25.44
CA ALA A 419 11.69 0.75 -25.94
C ALA A 419 11.66 -0.77 -26.13
N PHE A 420 11.17 -1.51 -25.13
CA PHE A 420 11.00 -2.97 -25.25
C PHE A 420 10.07 -3.35 -26.41
N ARG A 421 8.94 -2.66 -26.56
CA ARG A 421 8.01 -2.88 -27.67
C ARG A 421 8.68 -2.62 -29.02
N GLU A 422 9.45 -1.55 -29.15
CA GLU A 422 10.17 -1.20 -30.38
C GLU A 422 11.22 -2.27 -30.72
N ASP A 423 12.04 -2.66 -29.75
CA ASP A 423 13.07 -3.69 -29.95
C ASP A 423 12.46 -5.04 -30.36
N VAL A 424 11.33 -5.44 -29.76
CA VAL A 424 10.62 -6.67 -30.16
C VAL A 424 10.00 -6.54 -31.54
N THR A 425 9.38 -5.40 -31.86
CA THR A 425 8.70 -5.19 -33.14
C THR A 425 9.69 -5.16 -34.30
N THR A 426 10.88 -4.60 -34.08
CA THR A 426 11.98 -4.54 -35.06
C THR A 426 12.83 -5.81 -35.09
N ARG A 427 12.56 -6.77 -34.19
CA ARG A 427 13.39 -7.98 -33.95
C ARG A 427 14.83 -7.65 -33.55
N ALA A 428 15.08 -6.47 -32.98
CA ALA A 428 16.35 -6.13 -32.35
C ALA A 428 16.52 -6.85 -30.99
N PHE A 429 15.42 -7.17 -30.31
CA PHE A 429 15.42 -7.98 -29.09
C PHE A 429 14.61 -9.30 -29.25
N PRO A 430 15.15 -10.43 -28.73
CA PRO A 430 16.50 -10.57 -28.18
C PRO A 430 17.56 -10.49 -29.30
N SER A 431 18.68 -9.83 -29.01
CA SER A 431 19.87 -9.89 -29.86
C SER A 431 20.72 -11.11 -29.51
N ALA A 432 21.84 -11.33 -30.22
CA ALA A 432 22.79 -12.39 -29.91
C ALA A 432 23.34 -12.29 -28.46
N LEU A 433 23.51 -11.08 -27.92
CA LEU A 433 23.96 -10.86 -26.54
C LEU A 433 22.97 -11.40 -25.50
N TYR A 434 21.67 -11.32 -25.81
CA TYR A 434 20.58 -11.79 -24.94
C TYR A 434 20.08 -13.20 -25.32
N SER A 435 20.81 -13.89 -26.19
CA SER A 435 20.52 -15.26 -26.64
C SER A 435 21.71 -16.19 -26.32
N PRO A 436 22.02 -16.43 -25.03
CA PRO A 436 23.24 -17.14 -24.63
C PRO A 436 23.21 -18.65 -24.90
N TYR A 437 22.05 -19.20 -25.23
CA TYR A 437 21.86 -20.64 -25.41
C TYR A 437 22.24 -21.05 -26.83
N LYS A 438 23.19 -21.98 -26.94
CA LYS A 438 23.71 -22.49 -28.22
C LYS A 438 23.49 -24.00 -28.31
N ILE A 439 23.34 -24.47 -29.54
CA ILE A 439 23.39 -25.88 -29.91
C ILE A 439 24.62 -26.05 -30.81
N ASP A 440 25.39 -27.12 -30.58
CA ASP A 440 26.60 -27.36 -31.35
C ASP A 440 26.28 -27.65 -32.83
N ASP A 441 27.17 -27.24 -33.74
CA ASP A 441 26.96 -27.36 -35.19
C ASP A 441 26.61 -28.80 -35.63
N ALA A 442 27.28 -29.81 -35.06
CA ALA A 442 26.99 -31.21 -35.33
C ALA A 442 25.57 -31.62 -34.88
N GLN A 443 25.05 -31.01 -33.81
CA GLN A 443 23.70 -31.24 -33.33
C GLN A 443 22.66 -30.45 -34.15
N ILE A 444 23.02 -29.29 -34.70
CA ILE A 444 22.16 -28.53 -35.65
C ILE A 444 21.88 -29.39 -36.88
N GLU A 445 22.92 -29.99 -37.48
CA GLU A 445 22.76 -30.86 -38.65
C GLU A 445 21.90 -32.09 -38.35
N SER A 446 22.16 -32.74 -37.20
CA SER A 446 21.39 -33.89 -36.73
C SER A 446 19.92 -33.52 -36.52
N PHE A 447 19.68 -32.37 -35.89
CA PHE A 447 18.34 -31.86 -35.63
C PHE A 447 17.58 -31.57 -36.93
N ALA A 448 18.21 -30.94 -37.91
CA ALA A 448 17.59 -30.67 -39.21
C ALA A 448 17.24 -31.97 -39.96
N LYS A 449 18.11 -32.99 -39.92
CA LYS A 449 17.83 -34.33 -40.49
C LYS A 449 16.64 -35.00 -39.80
N LEU A 450 16.56 -34.92 -38.47
CA LEU A 450 15.42 -35.46 -37.71
C LEU A 450 14.12 -34.74 -38.05
N LEU A 451 14.13 -33.41 -38.20
CA LEU A 451 12.95 -32.66 -38.64
C LEU A 451 12.48 -33.11 -40.02
N LYS A 452 13.40 -33.25 -40.99
CA LYS A 452 13.10 -33.75 -42.34
C LYS A 452 12.53 -35.18 -42.31
N SER A 453 13.08 -36.09 -41.48
CA SER A 453 12.59 -37.47 -41.39
C SER A 453 11.17 -37.58 -40.79
N HIS A 454 10.72 -36.57 -40.05
CA HIS A 454 9.36 -36.50 -39.49
C HIS A 454 8.39 -35.67 -40.36
N GLY A 455 8.79 -35.29 -41.58
CA GLY A 455 7.96 -34.49 -42.50
C GLY A 455 7.88 -33.01 -42.17
N LEU A 456 8.76 -32.50 -41.29
CA LEU A 456 8.84 -31.09 -40.87
C LEU A 456 9.89 -30.31 -41.69
N THR A 457 9.82 -30.41 -43.01
CA THR A 457 10.85 -29.85 -43.91
C THR A 457 11.02 -28.33 -43.76
N SER A 458 9.93 -27.58 -43.67
CA SER A 458 9.98 -26.12 -43.49
C SER A 458 10.62 -25.71 -42.16
N SER A 459 10.44 -26.52 -41.11
CA SER A 459 11.09 -26.30 -39.82
C SER A 459 12.59 -26.58 -39.89
N ALA A 460 13.00 -27.60 -40.64
CA ALA A 460 14.40 -27.92 -40.86
C ALA A 460 15.12 -26.79 -41.61
N GLU A 461 14.51 -26.28 -42.68
CA GLU A 461 15.02 -25.14 -43.44
C GLU A 461 15.14 -23.88 -42.58
N ALA A 462 14.15 -23.61 -41.73
CA ALA A 462 14.20 -22.46 -40.82
C ALA A 462 15.31 -22.59 -39.77
N ALA A 463 15.56 -23.80 -39.26
CA ALA A 463 16.64 -24.06 -38.29
C ALA A 463 18.03 -23.89 -38.92
N GLU A 464 18.22 -24.42 -40.13
CA GLU A 464 19.47 -24.26 -40.91
C GLU A 464 19.74 -22.77 -41.19
N ALA A 465 18.73 -22.01 -41.66
CA ALA A 465 18.87 -20.58 -41.92
C ALA A 465 19.16 -19.73 -40.66
N ALA A 466 18.57 -20.11 -39.52
CA ALA A 466 18.81 -19.43 -38.25
C ALA A 466 20.25 -19.65 -37.76
N ALA A 467 20.81 -20.86 -37.94
CA ALA A 467 22.19 -21.17 -37.58
C ALA A 467 23.20 -20.34 -38.41
N GLU A 468 22.95 -20.21 -39.71
CA GLU A 468 23.78 -19.37 -40.60
C GLU A 468 23.74 -17.88 -40.19
N THR A 469 22.55 -17.37 -39.86
CA THR A 469 22.38 -15.98 -39.41
C THR A 469 23.12 -15.73 -38.09
N ALA A 470 23.02 -16.67 -37.14
CA ALA A 470 23.71 -16.56 -35.85
C ALA A 470 25.25 -16.58 -36.00
N ALA A 471 25.78 -17.37 -36.94
CA ALA A 471 27.20 -17.40 -37.26
C ALA A 471 27.68 -16.07 -37.86
N ALA A 472 26.89 -15.48 -38.77
CA ALA A 472 27.20 -14.18 -39.38
C ALA A 472 27.19 -13.03 -38.36
N ASP A 473 26.22 -13.00 -37.44
CA ASP A 473 26.15 -11.99 -36.38
C ASP A 473 27.31 -12.12 -35.38
N ALA A 474 27.72 -13.35 -35.04
CA ALA A 474 28.88 -13.58 -34.18
C ALA A 474 30.19 -13.10 -34.82
N ASP A 475 30.40 -13.37 -36.11
CA ASP A 475 31.56 -12.87 -36.86
C ASP A 475 31.57 -11.33 -36.91
N ARG A 476 30.41 -10.71 -37.15
CA ARG A 476 30.27 -9.24 -37.16
C ARG A 476 30.59 -8.61 -35.81
N LEU A 477 30.12 -9.19 -34.70
CA LEU A 477 30.41 -8.72 -33.35
C LEU A 477 31.89 -8.88 -33.00
N SER A 478 32.53 -9.97 -33.43
CA SER A 478 33.96 -10.21 -33.19
C SER A 478 34.90 -9.25 -33.92
N LYS A 479 34.40 -8.53 -34.94
CA LYS A 479 35.12 -7.50 -35.70
C LYS A 479 34.91 -6.07 -35.16
N ILE A 480 33.94 -5.88 -34.26
CA ILE A 480 33.61 -4.59 -33.64
C ILE A 480 34.32 -4.42 -32.28
N VAL A 481 34.64 -5.53 -31.61
CA VAL A 481 35.51 -5.60 -30.41
C VAL A 481 36.96 -5.73 -30.86
#